data_AF-A0A936Q107-F1
#
_entry.id   AF-A0A936Q107-F1
#
_cell.length_a   1.000
_cell.length_b   1.000
_cell.length_c   1.000
_cell.angle_alpha   90.00
_cell.angle_beta   90.00
_cell.angle_gamma   90.00
#
_symmetry.space_group_name_H-M   'P 1'
#
loop_
_entity.id
_entity.type
_entity.pdbx_description
1 polymer ?
#
loop_
_entity_poly.entity_id
_entity_poly.type
_entity_poly.pdbx_seq_one_letter_code
_entity_poly.pdbx_strand_id
1 'polypeptide(L)'
;MTSPPRALLLGSPSRLPFNGHLRRVLDCEGARVSVAARVAASSPPEESWAAVSTLWAALDGATGRDRGTLCRDAWERLLRVDRAKLGPGLGADLTLLMVAEDAEGELVSGCGLGLVLAVEGADARELVDPRHPLLGEPGLPDAVPRALGPDRRGEIYIGMPTGLNVNRPAPPRLFAACGVR
;
A
#
# COMPACT_ATOMS: atom_id res chain seq x y z
N MET A 1 25.13 1.53 -1.38
CA MET A 1 23.94 0.73 -1.74
C MET A 1 22.73 1.50 -1.28
N THR A 2 21.82 1.85 -2.19
CA THR A 2 20.54 2.47 -1.84
C THR A 2 19.67 1.42 -1.13
N SER A 3 18.93 1.83 -0.09
CA SER A 3 17.95 0.94 0.54
C SER A 3 16.85 0.60 -0.48
N PRO A 4 16.29 -0.62 -0.44
CA PRO A 4 15.16 -0.93 -1.31
C PRO A 4 13.96 -0.03 -0.96
N PRO A 5 13.16 0.39 -1.95
CA PRO A 5 11.96 1.15 -1.72
C PRO A 5 10.99 0.37 -0.85
N ARG A 6 10.20 1.12 -0.07
CA ARG A 6 9.25 0.56 0.89
C ARG A 6 7.91 1.23 0.73
N ALA A 7 6.85 0.44 0.72
CA ALA A 7 5.50 0.94 0.91
C ALA A 7 5.19 0.98 2.41
N LEU A 8 4.74 2.13 2.89
CA LEU A 8 4.16 2.30 4.23
C LEU A 8 2.78 2.94 4.08
N LEU A 9 1.93 2.68 5.06
CA LEU A 9 0.60 3.28 5.14
C LEU A 9 0.41 3.91 6.51
N LEU A 10 -0.05 5.16 6.52
CA LEU A 10 -0.31 5.91 7.75
C LEU A 10 -1.53 5.35 8.50
N GLY A 11 -1.42 5.19 9.83
CA GLY A 11 -2.52 4.74 10.68
C GLY A 11 -2.20 4.79 12.18
N SER A 12 -3.19 5.03 13.04
CA SER A 12 -2.99 5.22 14.47
C SER A 12 -2.30 4.02 15.13
N PRO A 13 -1.09 4.19 15.71
CA PRO A 13 -0.40 3.13 16.42
C PRO A 13 -1.13 2.81 17.72
N SER A 14 -2.05 1.85 17.67
CA SER A 14 -2.64 1.26 18.88
C SER A 14 -1.71 0.16 19.43
N ARG A 15 -1.90 -0.22 20.71
CA ARG A 15 -1.11 -1.28 21.37
C ARG A 15 -1.36 -2.68 20.80
N LEU A 16 -2.48 -2.89 20.11
CA LEU A 16 -2.78 -4.11 19.35
C LEU A 16 -2.34 -3.91 17.90
N PRO A 17 -1.86 -4.97 17.21
CA PRO A 17 -1.40 -4.88 15.83
C PRO A 17 -2.52 -4.27 14.99
N PHE A 18 -2.32 -3.01 14.63
CA PHE A 18 -3.05 -2.20 13.67
C PHE A 18 -4.23 -2.93 13.00
N ASN A 19 -5.44 -2.83 13.57
CA ASN A 19 -6.62 -3.53 13.03
C ASN A 19 -6.72 -3.30 11.52
N GLY A 20 -6.68 -4.42 10.80
CA GLY A 20 -6.87 -4.41 9.35
C GLY A 20 -5.63 -4.11 8.53
N HIS A 21 -4.46 -3.87 9.14
CA HIS A 21 -3.26 -3.53 8.40
C HIS A 21 -2.48 -4.75 7.90
N LEU A 22 -1.90 -4.58 6.72
CA LEU A 22 -1.04 -5.53 6.05
C LEU A 22 0.26 -4.82 5.64
N ARG A 23 1.41 -5.48 5.88
CA ARG A 23 2.68 -5.13 5.25
C ARG A 23 3.29 -6.40 4.67
N ARG A 24 3.61 -6.39 3.38
CA ARG A 24 4.15 -7.55 2.66
C ARG A 24 5.28 -7.12 1.75
N VAL A 25 6.23 -8.02 1.53
CA VAL A 25 7.22 -7.93 0.45
C VAL A 25 7.10 -9.21 -0.36
N LEU A 26 7.04 -9.05 -1.68
CA LEU A 26 7.01 -10.13 -2.66
C LEU A 26 8.30 -10.03 -3.45
N ASP A 27 9.12 -11.07 -3.41
CA ASP A 27 10.37 -11.16 -4.16
C ASP A 27 10.19 -12.18 -5.30
N CYS A 28 10.54 -11.78 -6.52
CA CYS A 28 10.56 -12.65 -7.70
C CYS A 28 11.92 -12.50 -8.40
N GLU A 29 12.19 -13.35 -9.39
CA GLU A 29 13.39 -13.24 -10.20
C GLU A 29 13.38 -11.91 -10.97
N GLY A 30 14.24 -10.96 -10.54
CA GLY A 30 14.44 -9.67 -11.20
C GLY A 30 13.54 -8.52 -10.73
N ALA A 31 12.56 -8.77 -9.85
CA ALA A 31 11.66 -7.74 -9.35
C ALA A 31 11.22 -7.96 -7.90
N ARG A 32 10.90 -6.86 -7.21
CA ARG A 32 10.30 -6.88 -5.87
C ARG A 32 9.05 -6.01 -5.85
N VAL A 33 8.05 -6.37 -5.04
CA VAL A 33 6.92 -5.51 -4.67
C VAL A 33 6.83 -5.38 -3.16
N SER A 34 6.83 -4.15 -2.64
CA SER A 34 6.43 -3.83 -1.28
C SER A 34 4.96 -3.41 -1.26
N VAL A 35 4.18 -3.96 -0.34
CA VAL A 35 2.75 -3.68 -0.16
C VAL A 35 2.49 -3.17 1.25
N ALA A 36 1.73 -2.09 1.37
CA ALA A 36 1.11 -1.66 2.61
C ALA A 36 -0.38 -1.44 2.39
N ALA A 37 -1.23 -2.09 3.18
CA ALA A 37 -2.67 -1.98 3.05
C ALA A 37 -3.37 -1.88 4.41
N ARG A 38 -4.64 -1.48 4.37
CA ARG A 38 -5.57 -1.43 5.49
C ARG A 38 -6.98 -1.79 5.01
N VAL A 39 -7.65 -2.71 5.68
CA VAL A 39 -9.01 -3.18 5.34
C VAL A 39 -9.77 -3.62 6.60
N ALA A 40 -11.09 -3.47 6.62
CA ALA A 40 -11.95 -3.79 7.76
C ALA A 40 -11.45 -3.14 9.08
N ALA A 41 -10.91 -1.94 9.01
CA ALA A 41 -10.11 -1.41 10.12
C ALA A 41 -10.93 -0.90 11.32
N SER A 42 -12.23 -0.70 11.12
CA SER A 42 -13.20 -0.40 12.17
C SER A 42 -13.92 -1.66 12.69
N SER A 43 -13.63 -2.84 12.14
CA SER A 43 -14.20 -4.10 12.62
C SER A 43 -13.51 -4.62 13.89
N PRO A 44 -14.13 -5.60 14.59
CA PRO A 44 -13.45 -6.40 15.60
C PRO A 44 -12.12 -6.99 15.09
N PRO A 45 -11.14 -7.24 15.99
CA PRO A 45 -9.82 -7.76 15.61
C PRO A 45 -9.86 -9.06 14.79
N GLU A 46 -10.78 -9.97 15.09
CA GLU A 46 -10.90 -11.27 14.43
C GLU A 46 -11.33 -11.12 12.96
N GLU A 47 -12.32 -10.25 12.70
CA GLU A 47 -12.78 -9.92 11.35
C GLU A 47 -11.68 -9.19 10.56
N SER A 48 -11.04 -8.21 11.21
CA SER A 48 -9.92 -7.47 10.63
C SER A 48 -8.79 -8.42 10.22
N TRP A 49 -8.45 -9.37 11.08
CA TRP A 49 -7.42 -10.38 10.84
C TRP A 49 -7.81 -11.33 9.70
N ALA A 50 -9.06 -11.77 9.64
CA ALA A 50 -9.56 -12.62 8.55
C ALA A 50 -9.49 -11.91 7.19
N ALA A 51 -9.87 -10.63 7.14
CA ALA A 51 -9.76 -9.81 5.94
C ALA A 51 -8.31 -9.62 5.48
N VAL A 52 -7.41 -9.29 6.41
CA VAL A 52 -5.96 -9.18 6.14
C VAL A 52 -5.38 -10.49 5.65
N SER A 53 -5.74 -11.62 6.29
CA SER A 53 -5.27 -12.95 5.90
C SER A 53 -5.73 -13.31 4.48
N THR A 54 -6.92 -12.88 4.09
CA THR A 54 -7.45 -13.08 2.73
C THR A 54 -6.62 -12.29 1.70
N LEU A 55 -6.34 -11.00 1.97
CA LEU A 55 -5.46 -10.21 1.10
C LEU A 55 -4.04 -10.79 1.02
N TRP A 56 -3.51 -11.25 2.16
CA TRP A 56 -2.21 -11.89 2.24
C TRP A 56 -2.15 -13.14 1.34
N ALA A 57 -3.10 -14.06 1.49
CA ALA A 57 -3.16 -15.29 0.71
C ALA A 57 -3.30 -15.02 -0.80
N ALA A 58 -4.03 -13.98 -1.18
CA ALA A 58 -4.15 -13.57 -2.59
C ALA A 58 -2.79 -13.13 -3.17
N LEU A 59 -1.98 -12.43 -2.39
CA LEU A 59 -0.67 -11.92 -2.81
C LEU A 59 0.44 -12.98 -2.84
N ASP A 60 0.36 -14.02 -1.99
CA ASP A 60 1.43 -15.04 -1.85
C ASP A 60 1.72 -15.83 -3.13
N GLY A 61 0.80 -15.86 -4.08
CA GLY A 61 1.01 -16.49 -5.39
C GLY A 61 1.49 -15.56 -6.50
N ALA A 62 1.69 -14.26 -6.22
CA ALA A 62 2.02 -13.30 -7.26
C ALA A 62 3.38 -13.60 -7.91
N THR A 63 3.44 -13.48 -9.23
CA THR A 63 4.63 -13.77 -10.04
C THR A 63 4.83 -12.71 -11.12
N GLY A 64 6.07 -12.51 -11.54
CA GLY A 64 6.43 -11.58 -12.61
C GLY A 64 7.93 -11.60 -12.86
N ARG A 65 8.34 -11.18 -14.07
CA ARG A 65 9.76 -11.12 -14.47
C ARG A 65 10.35 -9.71 -14.36
N ASP A 66 9.48 -8.72 -14.23
CA ASP A 66 9.79 -7.30 -14.11
C ASP A 66 8.78 -6.64 -13.16
N ARG A 67 9.05 -5.39 -12.76
CA ARG A 67 8.22 -4.68 -11.78
C ARG A 67 6.77 -4.50 -12.26
N GLY A 68 6.56 -4.34 -13.56
CA GLY A 68 5.25 -4.10 -14.15
C GLY A 68 4.38 -5.35 -14.18
N THR A 69 4.95 -6.47 -14.61
CA THR A 69 4.28 -7.78 -14.64
C THR A 69 3.96 -8.28 -13.24
N LEU A 70 4.91 -8.15 -12.29
CA LEU A 70 4.67 -8.53 -10.90
C LEU A 70 3.59 -7.67 -10.23
N CYS A 71 3.63 -6.35 -10.41
CA CYS A 71 2.60 -5.45 -9.87
C CYS A 71 1.22 -5.73 -10.46
N ARG A 72 1.14 -5.99 -11.77
CA ARG A 72 -0.11 -6.35 -12.44
C ARG A 72 -0.69 -7.66 -11.92
N ASP A 73 0.11 -8.73 -11.84
CA ASP A 73 -0.36 -10.03 -11.34
C ASP A 73 -0.83 -9.93 -9.88
N ALA A 74 -0.11 -9.17 -9.05
CA ALA A 74 -0.54 -8.90 -7.67
C ALA A 74 -1.93 -8.24 -7.63
N TRP A 75 -2.19 -7.22 -8.45
CA TRP A 75 -3.52 -6.60 -8.55
C TRP A 75 -4.58 -7.55 -9.09
N GLU A 76 -4.31 -8.29 -10.16
CA GLU A 76 -5.27 -9.23 -10.74
C GLU A 76 -5.71 -10.30 -9.71
N ARG A 77 -4.81 -10.72 -8.83
CA ARG A 77 -5.12 -11.64 -7.73
C ARG A 77 -5.98 -10.98 -6.67
N LEU A 78 -5.67 -9.76 -6.26
CA LEU A 78 -6.49 -8.99 -5.32
C LEU A 78 -7.91 -8.78 -5.86
N LEU A 79 -8.05 -8.48 -7.15
CA LEU A 79 -9.35 -8.29 -7.80
C LEU A 79 -10.20 -9.56 -7.88
N ARG A 80 -9.59 -10.74 -7.78
CA ARG A 80 -10.28 -12.05 -7.72
C ARG A 80 -10.72 -12.44 -6.31
N VAL A 81 -10.33 -11.67 -5.29
CA VAL A 81 -10.76 -11.94 -3.92
C VAL A 81 -12.26 -11.75 -3.81
N ASP A 82 -12.93 -12.73 -3.21
CA ASP A 82 -14.32 -12.61 -2.81
C ASP A 82 -14.48 -11.46 -1.81
N ARG A 83 -15.18 -10.39 -2.21
CA ARG A 83 -15.37 -9.18 -1.41
C ARG A 83 -16.03 -9.46 -0.06
N ALA A 84 -16.84 -10.52 0.05
CA ALA A 84 -17.45 -10.91 1.33
C ALA A 84 -16.41 -11.34 2.38
N LYS A 85 -15.19 -11.69 1.96
CA LYS A 85 -14.07 -12.04 2.84
C LYS A 85 -13.25 -10.83 3.28
N LEU A 86 -13.54 -9.64 2.75
CA LEU A 86 -12.85 -8.39 3.09
C LEU A 86 -13.54 -7.62 4.23
N GLY A 87 -14.24 -8.35 5.11
CA GLY A 87 -14.99 -7.80 6.23
C GLY A 87 -16.41 -7.35 5.89
N PRO A 88 -17.16 -6.83 6.89
CA PRO A 88 -18.58 -6.48 6.74
C PRO A 88 -18.84 -5.35 5.74
N GLY A 89 -17.84 -4.49 5.52
CA GLY A 89 -17.88 -3.44 4.50
C GLY A 89 -17.59 -3.92 3.09
N LEU A 90 -17.43 -5.23 2.85
CA LEU A 90 -17.12 -5.81 1.54
C LEU A 90 -15.86 -5.21 0.89
N GLY A 91 -14.89 -4.80 1.71
CA GLY A 91 -13.67 -4.12 1.27
C GLY A 91 -13.85 -2.66 0.84
N ALA A 92 -15.01 -2.03 1.12
CA ALA A 92 -15.26 -0.62 0.82
C ALA A 92 -14.34 0.35 1.59
N ASP A 93 -13.68 -0.10 2.65
CA ASP A 93 -12.68 0.69 3.39
C ASP A 93 -11.23 0.35 3.01
N LEU A 94 -11.01 -0.46 1.96
CA LEU A 94 -9.67 -0.86 1.54
C LEU A 94 -8.86 0.36 1.11
N THR A 95 -7.72 0.55 1.77
CA THR A 95 -6.65 1.44 1.33
C THR A 95 -5.40 0.60 1.07
N LEU A 96 -4.73 0.82 -0.06
CA LEU A 96 -3.57 0.02 -0.44
C LEU A 96 -2.56 0.87 -1.21
N LEU A 97 -1.28 0.67 -0.89
CA LEU A 97 -0.12 1.17 -1.60
C LEU A 97 0.79 -0.01 -1.98
N MET A 98 1.17 -0.08 -3.25
CA MET A 98 2.15 -1.00 -3.83
C MET A 98 3.31 -0.20 -4.40
N VAL A 99 4.53 -0.64 -4.12
CA VAL A 99 5.75 -0.14 -4.74
C VAL A 99 6.52 -1.31 -5.32
N ALA A 100 6.58 -1.37 -6.65
CA ALA A 100 7.33 -2.37 -7.39
C ALA A 100 8.68 -1.81 -7.82
N GLU A 101 9.74 -2.62 -7.78
CA GLU A 101 11.08 -2.24 -8.23
C GLU A 101 11.73 -3.34 -9.08
N ASP A 102 12.60 -2.92 -10.01
CA ASP A 102 13.51 -3.77 -10.77
C ASP A 102 14.76 -2.98 -11.21
N ALA A 103 15.56 -3.56 -12.11
CA ALA A 103 16.75 -2.91 -12.66
C ALA A 103 16.47 -1.63 -13.48
N GLU A 104 15.23 -1.40 -13.92
CA GLU A 104 14.80 -0.27 -14.74
C GLU A 104 14.14 0.85 -13.91
N GLY A 105 13.65 0.56 -12.71
CA GLY A 105 13.21 1.60 -11.78
C GLY A 105 12.13 1.15 -10.82
N GLU A 106 11.27 2.08 -10.47
CA GLU A 106 10.16 1.87 -9.54
C GLU A 106 8.81 2.07 -10.23
N LEU A 107 7.76 1.48 -9.66
CA LEU A 107 6.37 1.76 -9.98
C LEU A 107 5.58 1.87 -8.68
N VAL A 108 4.74 2.89 -8.58
CA VAL A 108 3.83 3.11 -7.45
C VAL A 108 2.40 2.94 -7.92
N SER A 109 1.64 2.07 -7.25
CA SER A 109 0.23 1.82 -7.52
C SER A 109 -0.56 1.75 -6.22
N GLY A 110 -1.87 1.98 -6.24
CA GLY A 110 -2.66 2.00 -5.02
C GLY A 110 -4.15 2.29 -5.24
N CYS A 111 -4.91 2.22 -4.15
CA CYS A 111 -6.30 2.64 -4.07
C CYS A 111 -6.62 3.18 -2.65
N GLY A 112 -7.67 4.01 -2.52
CA GLY A 112 -8.10 4.54 -1.23
C GLY A 112 -7.17 5.55 -0.57
N LEU A 113 -6.28 6.16 -1.35
CA LEU A 113 -5.26 7.07 -0.86
C LEU A 113 -5.75 8.51 -0.98
N GLY A 114 -5.65 9.29 0.10
CA GLY A 114 -5.80 10.75 0.08
C GLY A 114 -4.49 11.48 -0.19
N LEU A 115 -3.34 10.83 0.05
CA LEU A 115 -2.02 11.37 -0.26
C LEU A 115 -0.99 10.26 -0.48
N VAL A 116 0.00 10.52 -1.33
CA VAL A 116 1.22 9.71 -1.44
C VAL A 116 2.44 10.60 -1.30
N LEU A 117 3.29 10.28 -0.33
CA LEU A 117 4.55 10.97 -0.07
C LEU A 117 5.73 10.11 -0.51
N ALA A 118 6.72 10.71 -1.16
CA ALA A 118 8.06 10.17 -1.28
C ALA A 118 8.95 10.77 -0.19
N VAL A 119 9.69 9.93 0.52
CA VAL A 119 10.53 10.32 1.66
C VAL A 119 11.98 9.96 1.39
N GLU A 120 12.86 10.96 1.47
CA GLU A 120 14.30 10.85 1.32
C GLU A 120 14.98 11.56 2.50
N GLY A 121 15.66 10.81 3.36
CA GLY A 121 16.29 11.38 4.56
C GLY A 121 15.28 12.05 5.51
N ALA A 122 15.41 13.36 5.67
CA ALA A 122 14.55 14.19 6.52
C ALA A 122 13.46 14.94 5.74
N ASP A 123 13.38 14.74 4.42
CA ASP A 123 12.46 15.44 3.54
C ASP A 123 11.32 14.50 3.10
N ALA A 124 10.11 15.04 3.03
CA ALA A 124 8.94 14.38 2.46
C ALA A 124 8.29 15.29 1.43
N ARG A 125 8.03 14.76 0.24
CA ARG A 125 7.40 15.48 -0.87
C ARG A 125 6.17 14.74 -1.36
N GLU A 126 5.16 15.48 -1.79
CA GLU A 126 4.02 14.89 -2.47
C GLU A 126 4.46 14.29 -3.81
N LEU A 127 4.00 13.08 -4.08
CA LEU A 127 4.38 12.36 -5.30
C LEU A 127 3.46 12.69 -6.48
N VAL A 128 2.19 13.00 -6.21
CA VAL A 128 1.16 13.21 -7.22
C VAL A 128 0.24 14.38 -6.89
N ASP A 129 -0.38 14.97 -7.91
CA ASP A 129 -1.40 16.01 -7.74
C ASP A 129 -2.70 15.43 -7.14
N PRO A 130 -3.52 16.24 -6.45
CA PRO A 130 -4.82 15.84 -5.90
C PRO A 130 -5.81 15.19 -6.88
N ARG A 131 -5.67 15.42 -8.19
CA ARG A 131 -6.53 14.82 -9.23
C ARG A 131 -5.96 13.53 -9.82
N HIS A 132 -4.80 13.08 -9.36
CA HIS A 132 -4.16 11.88 -9.88
C HIS A 132 -4.99 10.62 -9.57
N PRO A 133 -5.17 9.68 -10.52
CA PRO A 133 -5.98 8.47 -10.31
C PRO A 133 -5.48 7.49 -9.23
N LEU A 134 -4.30 7.73 -8.65
CA LEU A 134 -3.82 6.98 -7.47
C LEU A 134 -4.53 7.42 -6.19
N LEU A 135 -5.08 8.63 -6.21
CA LEU A 135 -5.84 9.20 -5.13
C LEU A 135 -7.34 8.95 -5.37
N GLY A 136 -8.08 8.69 -4.30
CA GLY A 136 -9.50 8.44 -4.40
C GLY A 136 -10.10 7.86 -3.13
N GLU A 137 -11.41 7.60 -3.20
CA GLU A 137 -12.13 6.97 -2.12
C GLU A 137 -11.60 5.55 -1.85
N PRO A 138 -11.63 5.10 -0.58
CA PRO A 138 -11.31 3.72 -0.22
C PRO A 138 -12.21 2.73 -0.97
N GLY A 139 -11.67 1.53 -1.20
CA GLY A 139 -12.36 0.47 -1.90
C GLY A 139 -11.46 -0.37 -2.77
N LEU A 140 -11.83 -1.65 -2.94
CA LEU A 140 -11.27 -2.49 -3.98
C LEU A 140 -11.77 -1.99 -5.35
N PRO A 141 -10.88 -1.61 -6.29
CA PRO A 141 -11.30 -1.13 -7.60
C PRO A 141 -11.89 -2.27 -8.44
N ASP A 142 -12.58 -1.94 -9.53
CA ASP A 142 -13.16 -2.93 -10.45
C ASP A 142 -12.19 -3.35 -11.58
N ALA A 143 -11.06 -2.64 -11.71
CA ALA A 143 -10.01 -2.90 -12.68
C ALA A 143 -8.64 -2.61 -12.07
N VAL A 144 -7.58 -3.12 -12.70
CA VAL A 144 -6.20 -2.88 -12.26
C VAL A 144 -5.91 -1.37 -12.29
N PRO A 145 -5.53 -0.75 -11.15
CA PRO A 145 -5.21 0.67 -11.11
C PRO A 145 -4.02 1.02 -12.00
N ARG A 146 -3.97 2.28 -12.41
CA ARG A 146 -2.77 2.81 -13.08
C ARG A 146 -1.61 2.84 -12.09
N ALA A 147 -0.39 2.79 -12.64
CA ALA A 147 0.84 2.93 -11.87
C ALA A 147 1.59 4.19 -12.32
N LEU A 148 2.27 4.83 -11.38
CA LEU A 148 3.19 5.93 -11.61
C LEU A 148 4.63 5.40 -11.59
N GLY A 149 5.45 5.76 -12.58
CA GLY A 149 6.90 5.52 -12.54
C GLY A 149 7.63 6.75 -12.02
N PRO A 150 8.10 6.80 -10.76
CA PRO A 150 8.85 7.93 -10.25
C PRO A 150 10.24 8.02 -10.89
N ASP A 151 10.74 9.25 -11.06
CA ASP A 151 12.03 9.53 -11.70
C ASP A 151 13.26 9.16 -10.83
N ARG A 152 13.04 8.82 -9.55
CA ARG A 152 14.09 8.51 -8.57
C ARG A 152 13.87 7.13 -7.94
N ARG A 153 14.97 6.48 -7.56
CA ARG A 153 14.98 5.15 -6.91
C ARG A 153 15.41 5.25 -5.45
N GLY A 154 14.99 4.27 -4.65
CA GLY A 154 15.36 4.09 -3.24
C GLY A 154 14.52 4.94 -2.27
N GLU A 155 13.43 5.56 -2.73
CA GLU A 155 12.56 6.38 -1.88
C GLU A 155 11.65 5.49 -1.02
N ILE A 156 11.31 5.97 0.18
CA ILE A 156 10.23 5.36 0.98
C ILE A 156 8.93 6.05 0.61
N TYR A 157 7.93 5.26 0.23
CA TYR A 157 6.62 5.77 -0.15
C TYR A 157 5.62 5.57 0.98
N ILE A 158 4.91 6.65 1.32
CA ILE A 158 3.93 6.65 2.41
C ILE A 158 2.58 7.07 1.86
N GLY A 159 1.65 6.13 1.89
CA GLY A 159 0.25 6.37 1.58
C GLY A 159 -0.50 6.86 2.81
N MET A 160 -1.36 7.85 2.63
CA MET A 160 -2.30 8.30 3.66
C MET A 160 -3.72 7.92 3.23
N PRO A 161 -4.45 7.12 4.03
CA PRO A 161 -5.87 6.85 3.76
C PRO A 161 -6.72 8.11 3.66
N THR A 162 -7.72 8.09 2.78
CA THR A 162 -8.72 9.15 2.66
C THR A 162 -9.47 9.36 3.99
N GLY A 163 -9.85 10.61 4.28
CA GLY A 163 -10.58 10.98 5.51
C GLY A 163 -9.69 11.13 6.75
N LEU A 164 -8.41 10.78 6.69
CA LEU A 164 -7.46 11.11 7.76
C LEU A 164 -7.00 12.56 7.62
N ASN A 165 -7.56 13.44 8.43
CA ASN A 165 -7.15 14.83 8.52
C ASN A 165 -5.90 14.93 9.39
N VAL A 166 -4.73 14.66 8.80
CA VAL A 166 -3.47 14.62 9.55
C VAL A 166 -2.66 15.87 9.24
N ASN A 167 -2.44 16.70 10.26
CA ASN A 167 -1.36 17.67 10.24
C ASN A 167 -0.08 16.91 9.94
N ARG A 168 0.50 17.10 8.74
CA ARG A 168 1.62 16.31 8.23
C ARG A 168 2.80 16.40 9.19
N PRO A 169 3.10 15.33 9.95
CA PRO A 169 4.21 15.37 10.88
C PRO A 169 5.52 15.22 10.10
N ALA A 170 6.61 15.79 10.62
CA ALA A 170 7.95 15.62 10.04
C ALA A 170 8.32 14.12 9.95
N PRO A 171 9.22 13.71 9.01
CA PRO A 171 9.46 12.30 8.71
C PRO A 171 9.75 11.36 9.89
N PRO A 172 10.50 11.75 10.94
CA PRO A 172 10.71 10.88 12.09
C PRO A 172 9.39 10.46 12.78
N ARG A 173 8.43 11.40 12.87
CA ARG A 173 7.10 11.14 13.44
C ARG A 173 6.18 10.43 12.44
N LEU A 174 6.41 10.63 11.14
CA LEU A 174 5.68 9.96 10.06
C LEU A 174 5.96 8.44 10.06
N PHE A 175 7.23 8.03 10.21
CA PHE A 175 7.61 6.62 10.31
C PHE A 175 7.00 5.94 11.55
N ALA A 176 7.07 6.59 12.71
CA ALA A 176 6.44 6.09 13.93
C ALA A 176 4.91 5.93 13.76
N ALA A 177 4.27 6.88 13.07
CA ALA A 177 2.84 6.82 12.73
C ALA A 177 2.50 5.77 11.64
N CYS A 178 3.51 5.17 10.99
CA CYS A 178 3.36 4.00 10.12
C CYS A 178 3.72 2.69 10.85
N GLY A 179 3.93 2.74 12.17
CA GLY A 179 4.34 1.58 12.96
C GLY A 179 5.74 1.07 12.61
N VAL A 180 6.64 1.96 12.24
CA VAL A 180 8.09 1.69 12.14
C VAL A 180 8.72 2.14 13.45
N ARG A 181 9.44 1.23 14.13
CA ARG A 181 10.16 1.49 15.38
C ARG A 181 11.66 1.48 15.12
#